data_AF-A0A2R6C3A7-F1
#
_entry.id   AF-A0A2R6C3A7-F1
#
_cell.length_a   1.000
_cell.length_b   1.000
_cell.length_c   1.000
_cell.angle_alpha   90.00
_cell.angle_beta   90.00
_cell.angle_gamma   90.00
#
_symmetry.space_group_name_H-M   'P 1'
#
loop_
_entity.id
_entity.type
_entity.pdbx_description
1 polymer ?
#
loop_
_entity_poly.entity_id
_entity_poly.type
_entity_poly.pdbx_seq_one_letter_code
_entity_poly.pdbx_strand_id
1 'polypeptide(L)' 'MPSVLKSYTLEHESGEELFPLLKAYRDAVNSVLEELWNSIEWDKEKVKGKKQWRLLPKYKVDVKSKEYKKKLRES' A
#
# COMPACT_ATOMS: atom_id res chain seq x y z
N MET A 1 -24.35 6.19 6.42
CA MET A 1 -24.52 6.06 4.95
C MET A 1 -23.17 5.64 4.40
N PRO A 2 -23.01 4.42 3.83
CA PRO A 2 -21.74 4.03 3.25
C PRO A 2 -21.49 4.91 2.02
N SER A 3 -20.27 5.46 1.90
CA SER A 3 -19.88 6.30 0.77
C SER A 3 -19.90 5.46 -0.52
N VAL A 4 -20.71 5.88 -1.49
CA VAL A 4 -20.77 5.29 -2.83
C VAL A 4 -19.37 5.38 -3.45
N LEU A 5 -18.78 4.22 -3.78
CA LEU A 5 -17.55 4.16 -4.56
C LEU A 5 -17.80 4.81 -5.92
N LYS A 6 -17.13 5.95 -6.18
CA LYS A 6 -17.21 6.62 -7.47
C LYS A 6 -16.40 5.82 -8.48
N SER A 7 -17.07 5.18 -9.43
CA SER A 7 -16.46 4.63 -10.62
C SER A 7 -16.32 5.73 -11.67
N TYR A 8 -15.13 5.89 -12.21
CA TYR A 8 -14.87 6.77 -13.34
C TYR A 8 -14.67 5.89 -14.57
N THR A 9 -15.52 6.06 -15.57
CA THR A 9 -15.38 5.38 -16.85
C THR A 9 -14.52 6.27 -17.75
N LEU A 10 -13.35 5.79 -18.13
CA LEU A 10 -12.51 6.47 -19.10
C LEU A 10 -12.97 6.00 -20.49
N GLU A 11 -13.72 6.84 -21.21
CA GLU A 11 -14.03 6.59 -22.62
C GLU A 11 -12.76 6.86 -23.42
N HIS A 12 -12.03 5.80 -23.76
CA HIS A 12 -10.86 5.85 -24.63
C HIS A 12 -11.15 4.98 -25.85
N GLU A 13 -10.91 5.50 -27.06
CA GLU A 13 -11.22 4.82 -28.31
C GLU A 13 -10.52 3.46 -28.45
N SER A 14 -9.42 3.24 -27.71
CA SER A 14 -8.61 2.02 -27.67
C SER A 14 -8.73 1.23 -26.35
N GLY A 15 -9.89 1.29 -25.68
CA GLY A 15 -10.11 0.63 -24.39
C GLY A 15 -9.82 -0.88 -24.37
N GLU A 16 -10.15 -1.61 -25.44
CA GLU A 16 -9.83 -3.05 -25.58
C GLU A 16 -8.31 -3.30 -25.71
N GLU A 17 -7.59 -2.43 -26.42
CA GLU A 17 -6.13 -2.54 -26.62
C GLU A 17 -5.34 -2.16 -25.35
N LEU A 18 -5.87 -1.22 -24.55
CA LEU A 18 -5.29 -0.76 -23.30
C LEU A 18 -5.58 -1.69 -22.12
N PHE A 19 -6.64 -2.49 -22.20
CA PHE A 19 -7.05 -3.36 -21.10
C PHE A 19 -5.96 -4.35 -20.66
N PRO A 20 -5.22 -5.03 -21.56
CA PRO A 20 -4.07 -5.87 -21.18
C PRO A 20 -2.99 -5.09 -20.42
N LEU A 21 -2.69 -3.86 -20.83
CA LEU A 21 -1.69 -3.01 -20.17
C LEU A 21 -2.14 -2.59 -18.77
N LEU A 22 -3.39 -2.15 -18.62
CA LEU A 22 -3.96 -1.78 -17.33
C LEU A 22 -4.01 -2.97 -16.36
N LYS A 23 -4.33 -4.16 -16.88
CA LYS A 23 -4.31 -5.40 -16.12
C LYS A 23 -2.89 -5.76 -15.65
N ALA A 24 -1.91 -5.71 -16.56
CA ALA A 24 -0.50 -5.95 -16.23
C ALA A 24 0.01 -4.95 -15.18
N TYR A 25 -0.33 -3.66 -15.32
CA TYR A 25 0.02 -2.63 -14.35
C TYR A 25 -0.60 -2.91 -12.98
N ARG A 26 -1.90 -3.22 -12.92
CA ARG A 26 -2.59 -3.59 -11.69
C ARG A 26 -1.93 -4.80 -11.01
N ASP A 27 -1.62 -5.83 -11.79
CA ASP A 27 -1.05 -7.08 -11.27
C ASP A 27 0.38 -6.85 -10.74
N ALA A 28 1.18 -6.02 -11.42
CA ALA A 28 2.50 -5.60 -10.94
C ALA A 28 2.41 -4.80 -9.63
N VAL A 29 1.49 -3.81 -9.55
CA VAL A 29 1.26 -3.03 -8.32
C VAL A 29 0.82 -3.94 -7.18
N ASN A 30 -0.12 -4.86 -7.42
CA ASN A 30 -0.59 -5.79 -6.40
C ASN A 30 0.53 -6.70 -5.90
N SER A 31 1.39 -7.22 -6.79
CA SER A 31 2.53 -8.04 -6.39
C SER A 31 3.50 -7.28 -5.48
N VAL A 32 3.81 -6.02 -5.80
CA VAL A 32 4.67 -5.17 -4.95
C VAL A 32 4.01 -4.90 -3.60
N LEU A 33 2.70 -4.64 -3.58
CA LEU A 33 1.96 -4.41 -2.34
C LEU A 33 1.92 -5.66 -1.46
N GLU A 34 1.73 -6.85 -2.04
CA GLU A 34 1.78 -8.12 -1.31
C GLU A 34 3.17 -8.36 -0.71
N GLU A 35 4.23 -8.15 -1.49
CA GLU A 35 5.61 -8.28 -1.01
C GLU A 35 5.89 -7.33 0.16
N LEU A 36 5.55 -6.04 0.00
CA LEU A 36 5.70 -5.04 1.05
C LEU A 36 4.89 -5.41 2.29
N TRP A 37 3.64 -5.84 2.13
CA TRP A 37 2.77 -6.22 3.23
C TRP A 37 3.32 -7.40 4.04
N ASN A 38 3.85 -8.41 3.34
CA ASN A 38 4.45 -9.60 3.95
C ASN A 38 5.81 -9.31 4.62
N SER A 39 6.53 -8.30 4.13
CA SER A 39 7.81 -7.88 4.72
C SER A 39 7.66 -7.14 6.06
N ILE A 40 6.44 -6.67 6.38
CA ILE A 40 6.15 -5.87 7.56
C ILE A 40 5.62 -6.76 8.68
N GLU A 41 6.19 -6.62 9.88
CA GLU A 41 5.56 -7.14 11.11
C GLU A 41 4.47 -6.17 11.58
N TRP A 42 3.30 -6.68 11.94
CA TRP A 42 2.15 -5.86 12.30
C TRP A 42 1.81 -6.00 13.78
N ASP A 43 1.75 -4.87 14.49
CA ASP A 43 1.20 -4.81 15.84
C ASP A 43 -0.29 -4.42 15.78
N LYS A 44 -1.11 -5.11 16.57
CA LYS A 44 -2.54 -4.83 16.67
C LYS A 44 -2.82 -4.01 17.92
N GLU A 45 -3.34 -2.81 17.75
CA GLU A 45 -3.68 -1.90 18.84
C GLU A 45 -5.16 -1.56 18.84
N LYS A 46 -5.79 -1.54 20.02
CA LYS A 46 -7.19 -1.13 20.16
C LYS A 46 -7.28 0.38 20.14
N VAL A 47 -8.15 0.93 19.29
CA VAL A 47 -8.39 2.38 19.28
C VAL A 47 -9.12 2.76 20.57
N LYS A 48 -8.51 3.64 21.37
CA LYS A 48 -9.08 4.08 22.66
C LYS A 48 -10.51 4.59 22.47
N GLY A 49 -11.43 4.08 23.28
CA GLY A 49 -12.86 4.45 23.24
C GLY A 49 -13.67 3.83 22.10
N LYS A 50 -13.09 2.98 21.23
CA LYS A 50 -13.83 2.33 20.12
C LYS A 50 -13.70 0.81 20.18
N LYS A 51 -14.64 0.10 19.54
CA LYS A 51 -14.57 -1.36 19.27
C LYS A 51 -13.78 -1.68 18.00
N GLN A 52 -12.89 -0.79 17.58
CA GLN A 52 -12.08 -0.94 16.37
C GLN A 52 -10.63 -1.24 16.74
N TRP A 53 -10.00 -2.08 15.94
CA TRP A 53 -8.57 -2.40 16.03
C TRP A 53 -7.85 -1.75 14.86
N ARG A 54 -6.65 -1.21 15.11
CA ARG A 54 -5.72 -0.75 14.08
C ARG A 54 -4.54 -1.71 14.00
N LEU A 55 -4.09 -2.00 12.78
CA LEU A 55 -2.79 -2.62 12.55
C LEU A 55 -1.80 -1.50 12.31
N LEU A 56 -0.71 -1.51 13.07
CA LEU A 56 0.41 -0.60 12.89
C LEU A 56 1.62 -1.37 12.39
N PRO A 57 2.31 -0.88 11.35
CA PRO A 57 3.55 -1.48 10.92
C PRO A 57 4.59 -1.29 12.02
N LYS A 58 5.17 -2.39 12.47
CA LYS A 58 6.27 -2.44 13.41
C LYS A 58 7.55 -2.31 12.59
N TYR A 59 7.97 -1.07 12.31
CA TYR A 59 9.22 -0.86 11.60
C TYR A 59 10.37 -1.40 12.46
N LYS A 60 10.99 -2.52 12.05
CA LYS A 60 12.19 -3.08 12.69
C LYS A 60 13.36 -2.10 12.71
N VAL A 61 13.33 -1.12 11.81
CA VAL A 61 14.35 -0.10 11.68
C VAL A 61 13.79 1.22 12.18
N ASP A 62 14.49 1.86 13.11
CA ASP A 62 14.16 3.22 13.50
C ASP A 62 14.44 4.15 12.31
N VAL A 63 13.39 4.42 11.54
CA VAL A 63 13.42 5.29 10.34
C VAL A 63 13.86 6.72 10.68
N LYS A 64 13.73 7.11 11.96
CA LYS A 64 14.20 8.40 12.46
C LYS A 64 15.65 8.36 12.93
N SER A 65 16.25 7.18 13.10
CA SER A 65 17.65 7.05 13.50
C SER A 65 18.58 7.67 12.46
N LYS A 66 19.62 8.35 12.94
CA LYS A 66 20.68 8.89 12.09
C LYS A 66 21.44 7.77 11.37
N GLU A 67 21.58 6.61 11.99
CA GLU A 67 22.27 5.44 11.43
C GLU A 67 21.54 4.86 10.22
N TYR A 68 20.22 4.73 10.27
CA TYR A 68 19.45 4.27 9.11
C TYR A 68 19.55 5.25 7.95
N LYS A 69 19.39 6.55 8.23
CA LYS A 69 19.55 7.60 7.21
C LYS A 69 20.95 7.67 6.62
N LYS A 70 21.98 7.35 7.42
CA LYS A 70 23.38 7.28 6.94
C LYS A 70 23.58 6.09 6.01
N LYS A 71 23.11 4.89 6.41
CA LYS A 71 23.17 3.69 5.56
C LYS A 71 22.49 3.89 4.19
N LEU A 72 21.34 4.58 4.15
CA LEU A 72 20.65 4.91 2.90
C LEU A 72 21.40 5.91 1.99
N ARG A 73 22.31 6.73 2.53
CA ARG A 73 23.13 7.66 1.72
C ARG A 73 24.39 7.00 1.19
N GLU A 74 24.86 5.95 1.86
CA GLU A 74 26.09 5.23 1.55
C GLU A 74 25.84 3.98 0.69
N SER A 75 24.56 3.61 0.46
CA SER A 75 24.13 2.59 -0.51
C SER A 75 23.68 3.25 -1.81
#